data_AF-A0A919B875-F1
#
_entry.id   AF-A0A919B875-F1
#
_cell.length_a   1.000
_cell.length_b   1.000
_cell.length_c   1.000
_cell.angle_alpha   90.00
_cell.angle_beta   90.00
_cell.angle_gamma   90.00
#
_symmetry.space_group_name_H-M   'P 1'
#
loop_
_entity.id
_entity.type
_entity.pdbx_description
1 polymer ?
#
loop_
_entity_poly.entity_id
_entity_poly.type
_entity_poly.pdbx_seq_one_letter_code
_entity_poly.pdbx_strand_id
1 'polypeptide(L)'
;MRIDPVSVVHDYLRAKPELAHAVTGDLVGREPGETAIYVEHAGGYRAVRDRMDRADITYQVYSELRDEAAKLAYLVREHLLEDLPGRLVGGALVLDVSDGISPRYFPDSTSREHSYLGEVSVFITEG
;
A
#
# COMPACT_ATOMS: atom_id res chain seq x y z
N MET A 1 -13.34 15.85 2.96
CA MET A 1 -13.50 14.41 3.09
C MET A 1 -12.82 13.96 4.37
N ARG A 2 -13.34 12.94 5.05
CA ARG A 2 -12.79 12.40 6.32
C ARG A 2 -12.36 10.94 6.17
N ILE A 3 -12.12 10.51 4.93
CA ILE A 3 -11.73 9.15 4.60
C ILE A 3 -10.24 9.00 4.91
N ASP A 4 -9.89 7.91 5.58
CA ASP A 4 -8.50 7.51 5.76
C ASP A 4 -8.01 6.75 4.50
N PRO A 5 -7.06 7.32 3.73
CA PRO A 5 -6.56 6.67 2.52
C PRO A 5 -5.78 5.38 2.80
N VAL A 6 -5.19 5.23 3.99
CA VAL A 6 -4.51 3.98 4.38
C VAL A 6 -5.53 2.87 4.50
N SER A 7 -6.65 3.11 5.18
CA SER A 7 -7.75 2.15 5.27
C SER A 7 -8.29 1.74 3.89
N VAL A 8 -8.40 2.68 2.95
CA VAL A 8 -8.82 2.39 1.55
C VAL A 8 -7.85 1.43 0.87
N VAL A 9 -6.55 1.71 0.92
CA VAL A 9 -5.52 0.86 0.31
C VAL A 9 -5.44 -0.50 1.00
N HIS A 10 -5.48 -0.53 2.33
CA HIS A 10 -5.49 -1.74 3.13
C HIS A 10 -6.67 -2.65 2.76
N ASP A 11 -7.90 -2.13 2.78
CA ASP A 11 -9.11 -2.91 2.50
C ASP A 11 -9.09 -3.47 1.08
N TYR A 12 -8.59 -2.68 0.13
CA TYR A 12 -8.42 -3.13 -1.24
C TYR A 12 -7.42 -4.28 -1.37
N LEU A 13 -6.22 -4.14 -0.79
CA LEU A 13 -5.18 -5.18 -0.86
C LEU A 13 -5.60 -6.44 -0.11
N ARG A 14 -6.26 -6.31 1.05
CA ARG A 14 -6.77 -7.43 1.85
C ARG A 14 -7.84 -8.22 1.10
N ALA A 15 -8.57 -7.59 0.18
CA ALA A 15 -9.57 -8.26 -0.66
C ALA A 15 -8.95 -9.08 -1.82
N LYS A 16 -7.63 -9.00 -2.06
CA LYS A 16 -6.93 -9.78 -3.10
C LYS A 16 -6.52 -11.14 -2.56
N PRO A 17 -7.08 -12.27 -3.07
CA PRO A 17 -6.75 -13.60 -2.56
C PRO A 17 -5.24 -13.90 -2.49
N GLU A 18 -4.51 -13.44 -3.50
CA GLU A 18 -3.06 -13.59 -3.67
C GLU A 18 -2.23 -12.75 -2.68
N LEU A 19 -2.78 -11.71 -2.06
CA LEU A 19 -2.10 -10.85 -1.08
C LEU A 19 -2.66 -11.00 0.34
N ALA A 20 -3.90 -11.46 0.50
CA ALA A 20 -4.65 -11.42 1.75
C ALA A 20 -3.93 -12.09 2.93
N HIS A 21 -3.10 -13.10 2.67
CA HIS A 21 -2.32 -13.78 3.71
C HIS A 21 -1.22 -12.91 4.31
N ALA A 22 -0.72 -11.91 3.57
CA ALA A 22 0.40 -11.06 3.97
C ALA A 22 -0.02 -9.63 4.35
N VAL A 23 -1.20 -9.15 3.98
CA VAL A 23 -1.63 -7.76 4.29
C VAL A 23 -1.99 -7.63 5.77
N THR A 24 -1.13 -6.99 6.57
CA THR A 24 -1.36 -6.79 8.02
C THR A 24 -1.88 -5.40 8.35
N GLY A 25 -1.60 -4.40 7.51
CA GLY A 25 -2.02 -3.01 7.73
C GLY A 25 -1.15 -2.27 8.75
N ASP A 26 -0.74 -2.92 9.82
CA ASP A 26 0.27 -2.45 10.78
C ASP A 26 1.30 -3.56 11.13
N LEU A 27 2.27 -3.22 11.98
CA LEU A 27 3.29 -4.16 12.48
C LEU A 27 3.01 -4.60 13.93
N VAL A 28 1.86 -4.26 14.51
CA VAL A 28 1.54 -4.57 15.91
C VAL A 28 1.28 -6.06 16.06
N GLY A 29 2.08 -6.72 16.92
CA GLY A 29 1.95 -8.15 17.20
C GLY A 29 2.47 -9.07 16.09
N ARG A 30 3.11 -8.50 15.06
CA ARG A 30 3.86 -9.25 14.07
C ARG A 30 5.19 -9.72 14.65
N GLU A 31 5.57 -10.96 14.40
CA GLU A 31 6.88 -11.49 14.76
C GLU A 31 7.85 -11.45 13.56
N PRO A 32 9.15 -11.18 13.79
CA PRO A 32 10.18 -11.36 12.77
C PRO A 32 10.12 -12.75 12.15
N GLY A 33 10.15 -12.79 10.82
CA GLY A 33 10.03 -14.01 10.02
C GLY A 33 8.67 -14.15 9.33
N GLU A 34 7.65 -13.46 9.82
CA GLU A 34 6.33 -13.46 9.17
C GLU A 34 6.31 -12.57 7.94
N THR A 35 5.91 -13.12 6.78
CA THR A 35 5.69 -12.33 5.57
C THR A 35 4.58 -11.31 5.79
N ALA A 36 4.88 -10.03 5.57
CA ALA A 36 3.94 -8.94 5.84
C ALA A 36 3.99 -7.85 4.78
N ILE A 37 2.84 -7.26 4.50
CA ILE A 37 2.64 -6.05 3.70
C ILE A 37 2.06 -5.00 4.64
N TYR A 38 2.90 -4.03 4.97
CA TYR A 38 2.58 -2.87 5.78
C TYR A 38 2.30 -1.67 4.88
N VAL A 39 1.30 -0.86 5.22
CA VAL A 39 0.88 0.30 4.45
C VAL A 39 0.80 1.49 5.41
N GLU A 40 1.39 2.61 5.02
CA GLU A 40 1.42 3.81 5.86
C GLU A 40 1.20 5.08 5.05
N HIS A 41 0.79 6.14 5.75
CA HIS A 41 0.58 7.44 5.16
C HIS A 41 1.90 8.21 5.07
N ALA A 42 2.37 8.51 3.86
CA ALA A 42 3.62 9.22 3.60
C ALA A 42 3.43 10.73 3.34
N GLY A 43 2.20 11.19 3.09
CA GLY A 43 1.93 12.60 2.82
C GLY A 43 0.67 12.81 2.00
N GLY A 44 0.49 14.03 1.48
CA GLY A 44 -0.66 14.34 0.64
C GLY A 44 -1.20 15.74 0.83
N TYR A 45 -2.23 16.08 0.06
CA TYR A 45 -2.93 17.37 0.16
C TYR A 45 -4.37 17.30 -0.36
N ARG A 46 -5.20 18.23 0.14
CA ARG A 46 -6.57 18.47 -0.33
C ARG A 46 -6.57 19.37 -1.56
N ALA A 47 -7.04 18.86 -2.71
CA ALA A 47 -7.41 19.68 -3.86
C ALA A 47 -8.84 20.22 -3.68
N VAL A 48 -8.96 21.38 -2.99
CA VAL A 48 -10.26 21.91 -2.55
C VAL A 48 -11.24 22.16 -3.71
N ARG A 49 -10.76 22.70 -4.83
CA ARG A 49 -11.60 23.02 -5.99
C ARG A 49 -12.22 21.77 -6.61
N ASP A 50 -11.43 20.72 -6.73
CA ASP A 50 -11.83 19.44 -7.33
C ASP A 50 -12.49 18.50 -6.32
N ARG A 51 -12.60 18.93 -5.05
CA ARG A 51 -13.15 18.15 -3.92
C ARG A 51 -12.47 16.80 -3.70
N MET A 52 -11.21 16.69 -4.11
CA MET A 52 -10.41 15.47 -4.10
C MET A 52 -9.28 15.56 -3.07
N ASP A 53 -8.88 14.42 -2.52
CA ASP A 53 -7.61 14.27 -1.80
C ASP A 53 -6.60 13.54 -2.67
N ARG A 54 -5.34 13.99 -2.64
CA ARG A 54 -4.19 13.16 -3.02
C ARG A 54 -3.53 12.70 -1.74
N ALA A 55 -3.35 11.40 -1.58
CA ALA A 55 -2.61 10.79 -0.48
C ALA A 55 -1.39 10.06 -1.03
N ASP A 56 -0.21 10.34 -0.49
CA ASP A 56 1.00 9.58 -0.78
C ASP A 56 1.08 8.43 0.25
N ILE A 57 1.22 7.21 -0.25
CA ILE A 57 1.15 5.97 0.52
C ILE A 57 2.42 5.16 0.26
N THR A 58 3.14 4.83 1.32
CA THR A 58 4.23 3.86 1.26
C THR A 58 3.70 2.48 1.60
N TYR A 59 4.18 1.48 0.86
CA TYR A 59 3.98 0.08 1.19
C TYR A 59 5.33 -0.59 1.37
N GLN A 60 5.44 -1.35 2.47
CA GLN A 60 6.65 -2.08 2.80
C GLN A 60 6.32 -3.56 2.92
N VAL A 61 7.07 -4.36 2.19
CA VAL A 61 6.93 -5.81 2.18
C VAL A 61 8.11 -6.43 2.89
N TYR A 62 7.85 -7.32 3.84
CA TYR A 62 8.86 -8.06 4.58
C TYR A 62 8.72 -9.57 4.32
N SER A 63 9.84 -10.29 4.26
CA SER A 63 9.91 -11.76 4.30
C SER A 63 11.34 -12.22 4.65
N GLU A 64 11.48 -13.45 5.17
CA GLU A 64 12.77 -14.14 5.29
C GLU A 64 13.39 -14.50 3.94
N LEU A 65 12.58 -14.54 2.88
CA LEU A 65 12.97 -14.89 1.53
C LEU A 65 12.97 -13.64 0.63
N ARG A 66 14.14 -13.32 0.08
CA ARG A 66 14.33 -12.09 -0.72
C ARG A 66 13.46 -12.07 -1.98
N ASP A 67 13.35 -13.20 -2.65
CA ASP A 67 12.58 -13.36 -3.88
C ASP A 67 11.08 -13.24 -3.62
N GLU A 68 10.59 -13.79 -2.49
CA GLU A 68 9.22 -13.61 -2.04
C GLU A 68 8.92 -12.13 -1.75
N ALA A 69 9.75 -11.46 -0.94
CA ALA A 69 9.58 -10.03 -0.64
C ALA A 69 9.54 -9.17 -1.91
N ALA A 70 10.43 -9.44 -2.87
CA ALA A 70 10.46 -8.73 -4.14
C ALA A 70 9.17 -8.99 -4.96
N LYS A 71 8.78 -10.26 -5.10
CA LYS A 71 7.60 -10.66 -5.88
C LYS A 71 6.33 -10.02 -5.33
N LEU A 72 6.14 -10.07 -4.01
CA LEU A 72 4.98 -9.47 -3.36
C LEU A 72 4.98 -7.95 -3.50
N ALA A 73 6.13 -7.28 -3.39
CA ALA A 73 6.19 -5.82 -3.57
C ALA A 73 5.82 -5.38 -4.99
N TYR A 74 6.28 -6.11 -6.02
CA TYR A 74 5.87 -5.83 -7.40
C TYR A 74 4.39 -6.18 -7.66
N LEU A 75 3.86 -7.23 -7.02
CA LEU A 75 2.44 -7.58 -7.13
C LEU A 75 1.53 -6.52 -6.48
N VAL A 76 1.92 -6.00 -5.30
CA VAL A 76 1.22 -4.86 -4.67
C VAL A 76 1.23 -3.66 -5.62
N ARG A 77 2.39 -3.31 -6.19
CA ARG A 77 2.50 -2.22 -7.16
C ARG A 77 1.56 -2.41 -8.36
N GLU A 78 1.55 -3.59 -8.96
CA GLU A 78 0.69 -3.92 -10.11
C GLU A 78 -0.79 -3.71 -9.75
N HIS A 79 -1.26 -4.28 -8.63
CA HIS A 79 -2.66 -4.10 -8.21
C HIS A 79 -3.03 -2.65 -7.94
N LEU A 80 -2.13 -1.87 -7.35
CA LEU A 80 -2.40 -0.47 -7.03
C LEU A 80 -2.42 0.41 -8.29
N LEU A 81 -1.55 0.16 -9.27
CA LEU A 81 -1.48 0.96 -10.48
C LEU A 81 -2.50 0.55 -11.55
N GLU A 82 -2.77 -0.75 -11.68
CA GLU A 82 -3.50 -1.29 -12.83
C GLU A 82 -4.95 -1.66 -12.51
N ASP A 83 -5.27 -1.98 -11.25
CA ASP A 83 -6.60 -2.48 -10.88
C ASP A 83 -7.34 -1.59 -9.87
N LEU A 84 -6.65 -0.83 -9.01
CA LEU A 84 -7.30 0.06 -8.04
C LEU A 84 -8.01 1.28 -8.67
N PRO A 85 -7.47 1.96 -9.71
CA PRO A 85 -8.13 3.11 -10.31
C PRO A 85 -9.55 2.81 -10.78
N GLY A 86 -10.47 3.73 -10.51
CA GLY A 86 -11.90 3.63 -10.85
C GLY A 86 -12.74 2.81 -9.86
N ARG A 87 -12.15 2.24 -8.81
CA ARG A 87 -12.89 1.43 -7.82
C ARG A 87 -13.47 2.27 -6.69
N LEU A 88 -14.61 1.82 -6.19
CA LEU A 88 -15.19 2.28 -4.92
C LEU A 88 -14.74 1.34 -3.79
N VAL A 89 -13.96 1.85 -2.83
CA VAL A 89 -13.43 1.09 -1.70
C VAL A 89 -13.59 1.91 -0.42
N GLY A 90 -14.20 1.35 0.63
CA GLY A 90 -14.35 2.04 1.91
C GLY A 90 -15.10 3.38 1.85
N GLY A 91 -15.99 3.56 0.85
CA GLY A 91 -16.69 4.83 0.61
C GLY A 91 -15.88 5.88 -0.16
N ALA A 92 -14.67 5.53 -0.63
CA ALA A 92 -13.83 6.36 -1.47
C ALA A 92 -13.88 5.89 -2.92
N LEU A 93 -14.16 6.79 -3.85
CA LEU A 93 -13.91 6.54 -5.26
C LEU A 93 -12.43 6.86 -5.54
N VAL A 94 -11.66 5.85 -5.95
CA VAL A 94 -10.29 6.04 -6.39
C VAL A 94 -10.30 6.52 -7.84
N LEU A 95 -9.84 7.75 -8.06
CA LEU A 95 -9.84 8.39 -9.36
C LEU A 95 -8.65 7.96 -10.20
N ASP A 96 -7.47 7.87 -9.58
CA ASP A 96 -6.22 7.49 -10.21
C ASP A 96 -5.20 7.04 -9.15
N VAL A 97 -4.17 6.32 -9.60
CA VAL A 97 -3.00 5.97 -8.80
C VAL A 97 -1.75 6.12 -9.64
N SER A 98 -0.80 6.92 -9.15
CA SER A 98 0.49 7.12 -9.83
C SER A 98 1.65 6.57 -9.00
N ASP A 99 2.65 6.02 -9.68
CA ASP A 99 3.87 5.55 -9.04
C ASP A 99 4.69 6.73 -8.50
N GLY A 100 5.07 6.67 -7.22
CA GLY A 100 5.99 7.62 -6.60
C GLY A 100 7.42 7.06 -6.60
N ILE A 101 7.56 5.86 -6.03
CA ILE A 101 8.82 5.12 -5.94
C ILE A 101 8.54 3.64 -6.22
N SER A 102 9.19 3.10 -7.26
CA SER A 102 9.17 1.67 -7.56
C SER A 102 9.83 0.86 -6.43
N PRO A 103 9.36 -0.38 -6.15
CA PRO A 103 9.91 -1.23 -5.11
C PRO A 103 11.43 -1.28 -5.10
N ARG A 104 12.03 -0.84 -3.99
CA ARG A 104 13.47 -0.86 -3.78
C ARG A 104 13.82 -1.68 -2.54
N TYR A 105 14.92 -2.42 -2.64
CA TYR A 105 15.41 -3.24 -1.54
C TYR A 105 15.90 -2.36 -0.38
N PHE A 106 15.39 -2.64 0.81
CA PHE A 106 15.67 -1.89 2.03
C PHE A 106 15.68 -2.86 3.23
N PRO A 107 16.72 -3.67 3.42
CA PRO A 107 16.71 -4.72 4.45
C PRO A 107 16.56 -4.12 5.85
N ASP A 108 15.80 -4.81 6.70
CA ASP A 108 15.65 -4.39 8.09
C ASP A 108 16.92 -4.75 8.87
N SER A 109 17.60 -3.74 9.40
CA SER A 109 18.86 -3.95 10.13
C SER A 109 18.69 -4.65 11.47
N THR A 110 17.49 -4.64 12.04
CA THR A 110 17.15 -5.21 13.35
C THR A 110 16.63 -6.63 13.20
N SER A 111 15.55 -6.81 12.42
CA SER A 111 14.95 -8.15 12.22
C SER A 111 15.73 -9.01 11.24
N ARG A 112 16.66 -8.40 10.47
CA ARG A 112 17.47 -9.04 9.41
C ARG A 112 16.65 -9.53 8.21
N GLU A 113 15.37 -9.20 8.16
CA GLU A 113 14.48 -9.59 7.09
C GLU A 113 14.79 -8.83 5.79
N HIS A 114 14.47 -9.48 4.68
CA HIS A 114 14.43 -8.80 3.41
C HIS A 114 13.19 -7.92 3.39
N SER A 115 13.39 -6.64 3.06
CA SER A 115 12.26 -5.76 2.84
C SER A 115 12.37 -4.99 1.53
N TYR A 116 11.22 -4.70 0.94
CA TYR A 116 11.08 -3.85 -0.23
C TYR A 116 10.09 -2.73 0.08
N LEU A 117 10.50 -1.50 -0.20
CA LEU A 117 9.68 -0.30 -0.01
C LEU A 117 9.28 0.24 -1.39
N GLY A 118 8.00 0.51 -1.59
CA GLY A 118 7.51 1.33 -2.69
C GLY A 118 6.58 2.44 -2.18
N GLU A 119 6.26 3.38 -3.07
CA GLU A 119 5.38 4.52 -2.80
C GLU A 119 4.47 4.77 -3.98
N VAL A 120 3.18 5.01 -3.72
CA VAL A 120 2.21 5.47 -4.71
C VAL A 120 1.49 6.72 -4.22
N SER A 121 1.00 7.52 -5.15
CA SER A 121 0.04 8.59 -4.86
C SER A 121 -1.34 8.15 -5.30
N VAL A 122 -2.28 8.14 -4.37
CA VAL A 122 -3.68 7.74 -4.58
C VAL A 122 -4.54 9.00 -4.60
N PHE A 123 -5.33 9.15 -5.65
CA PHE A 123 -6.26 10.26 -5.82
C PHE A 123 -7.67 9.77 -5.50
N ILE A 124 -8.32 10.36 -4.49
CA ILE A 124 -9.61 9.88 -3.99
C ILE A 124 -10.62 11.02 -3.82
N THR A 125 -11.89 10.68 -4.00
CA THR A 125 -13.05 11.53 -3.69
C THR A 125 -14.13 10.72 -2.95
N GLU A 126 -15.13 11.41 -2.40
CA GLU A 126 -16.29 10.75 -1.79
C GLU A 126 -17.03 9.98 -2.88
N GLY A 127 -17.34 8.71 -2.60
CA GLY A 127 -18.02 7.79 -3.51
C GLY A 127 -19.52 7.66 -3.31
#